data_AF-A0A4R4NKK1-F1
#
_entry.id   AF-A0A4R4NKK1-F1
#
_cell.length_a   1.000
_cell.length_b   1.000
_cell.length_c   1.000
_cell.angle_alpha   90.00
_cell.angle_beta   90.00
_cell.angle_gamma   90.00
#
_symmetry.space_group_name_H-M   'P 1'
#
loop_
_entity.id
_entity.type
_entity.pdbx_description
1 polymer ?
#
loop_
_entity_poly.entity_id
_entity_poly.type
_entity_poly.pdbx_seq_one_letter_code
_entity_poly.pdbx_strand_id
1 'polypeptide(L)'
;MSFASDAEADRRGMKYVAESQARFPHWLLFYSRHERGLVAFYRGECPRPGLIVTAPDQEMLVRRMAEEVQGLWQHASPHWERG
;
A
#
# COMPACT_ATOMS: atom_id res chain seq x y z
N MET A 1 18.29 21.12 5.82
CA MET A 1 17.43 19.96 6.12
C MET A 1 18.20 19.04 7.05
N SER A 2 17.59 18.57 8.14
CA SER A 2 18.28 17.96 9.28
C SER A 2 18.37 16.44 9.16
N PHE A 3 19.57 15.88 9.24
CA PHE A 3 19.81 14.43 9.25
C PHE A 3 19.01 13.67 10.34
N ALA A 4 18.64 14.36 11.42
CA ALA A 4 17.84 13.78 12.50
C ALA A 4 16.38 13.49 12.08
N SER A 5 15.78 14.29 11.19
CA SER A 5 14.42 14.03 10.68
C SER A 5 14.40 12.85 9.72
N ASP A 6 15.50 12.66 9.00
CA ASP A 6 15.69 11.64 7.99
C ASP A 6 15.85 10.25 8.63
N ALA A 7 16.68 10.15 9.67
CA ALA A 7 16.82 8.93 10.45
C ALA A 7 15.51 8.54 11.16
N GLU A 8 14.73 9.53 11.60
CA GLU A 8 13.43 9.30 12.22
C GLU A 8 12.39 8.78 11.23
N ALA A 9 12.35 9.34 10.03
CA ALA A 9 11.50 8.85 8.96
C ALA A 9 11.85 7.40 8.60
N ASP A 10 13.15 7.08 8.45
CA ASP A 10 13.64 5.73 8.17
C ASP A 10 13.18 4.73 9.24
N ARG A 11 13.40 5.07 10.51
CA ARG A 11 13.04 4.22 11.65
C ARG A 11 11.54 3.95 11.72
N ARG A 12 10.71 4.99 11.56
CA ARG A 12 9.24 4.85 11.59
C ARG A 12 8.72 4.02 10.42
N GLY A 13 9.26 4.23 9.21
CA GLY A 13 8.88 3.49 8.02
C GLY A 13 9.22 2.00 8.12
N MET A 14 10.45 1.67 8.52
CA MET A 14 10.87 0.28 8.73
C MET A 14 10.07 -0.42 9.82
N LYS A 15 9.83 0.26 10.95
CA LYS A 15 9.03 -0.28 12.05
C LYS A 15 7.60 -0.62 11.59
N TYR A 16 6.96 0.29 10.86
CA TYR A 16 5.62 0.06 10.34
C TYR A 16 5.52 -1.18 9.46
N VAL A 17 6.47 -1.35 8.52
CA VAL A 17 6.49 -2.51 7.63
C VAL A 17 6.61 -3.81 8.44
N ALA A 18 7.53 -3.85 9.40
CA ALA A 18 7.75 -5.04 10.24
C ALA A 18 6.51 -5.42 11.06
N GLU A 19 5.81 -4.44 11.64
CA GLU A 19 4.63 -4.68 12.47
C GLU A 19 3.35 -4.93 11.67
N SER A 20 3.26 -4.38 10.45
CA SER A 20 2.02 -4.39 9.67
C SER A 20 1.92 -5.51 8.65
N GLN A 21 3.03 -6.15 8.27
CA GLN A 21 3.01 -7.18 7.23
C GLN A 21 2.02 -8.32 7.52
N ALA A 22 1.91 -8.74 8.79
CA ALA A 22 0.95 -9.77 9.19
C ALA A 22 -0.52 -9.31 9.12
N ARG A 23 -0.78 -8.01 9.24
CA ARG A 23 -2.13 -7.42 9.19
C ARG A 23 -2.67 -7.30 7.76
N PHE A 24 -1.78 -7.28 6.77
CA PHE A 24 -2.12 -7.13 5.37
C PHE A 24 -1.61 -8.32 4.55
N PRO A 25 -2.17 -9.53 4.71
CA PRO A 25 -1.63 -10.76 4.12
C PRO A 25 -1.64 -10.77 2.58
N HIS A 26 -2.53 -9.99 1.97
CA HIS A 26 -2.62 -9.84 0.51
C HIS A 26 -1.71 -8.74 -0.04
N TRP A 27 -0.94 -8.06 0.80
CA TRP A 27 -0.05 -6.98 0.41
C TRP A 27 1.38 -7.28 0.86
N LEU A 28 2.38 -7.14 -0.02
CA LEU A 28 3.77 -7.03 0.40
C LEU A 28 4.07 -5.59 0.73
N LEU A 29 4.51 -5.33 1.95
CA LEU A 29 4.90 -4.00 2.41
C LEU A 29 6.41 -3.83 2.36
N PHE A 30 6.85 -2.67 1.90
CA PHE A 30 8.25 -2.27 1.86
C PHE A 30 8.41 -0.82 2.30
N TYR A 31 9.62 -0.49 2.74
CA TYR A 31 10.05 0.88 2.97
C TYR A 31 11.18 1.22 2.01
N SER A 32 10.99 2.25 1.19
CA SER A 32 12.03 2.81 0.32
C SER A 32 12.80 3.87 1.08
N ARG A 33 14.08 3.61 1.38
CA ARG A 33 14.97 4.63 1.98
C ARG A 33 15.31 5.75 0.99
N HIS A 34 15.33 5.44 -0.30
CA HIS A 34 15.62 6.41 -1.36
C HIS A 34 14.50 7.44 -1.48
N GLU A 35 13.26 6.97 -1.54
CA GLU A 35 12.07 7.83 -1.66
C GLU A 35 11.51 8.26 -0.30
N ARG A 36 12.07 7.73 0.80
CA ARG A 36 11.58 7.90 2.18
C ARG A 36 10.09 7.63 2.31
N GLY A 37 9.62 6.56 1.67
CA GLY A 37 8.20 6.25 1.52
C GLY A 37 7.89 4.77 1.75
N LEU A 38 6.62 4.51 2.00
CA LEU A 38 6.06 3.18 2.10
C LEU A 38 5.57 2.71 0.73
N VAL A 39 5.76 1.43 0.45
CA VAL A 39 5.32 0.78 -0.80
C VAL A 39 4.52 -0.45 -0.42
N ALA A 40 3.36 -0.64 -1.05
CA ALA A 40 2.53 -1.81 -0.92
C ALA A 40 2.30 -2.43 -2.30
N PHE A 41 2.64 -3.72 -2.45
CA PHE A 41 2.37 -4.50 -3.66
C PHE A 41 1.27 -5.50 -3.40
N TYR A 42 0.18 -5.43 -4.17
CA TYR A 42 -0.94 -6.36 -4.02
C TYR A 42 -0.58 -7.73 -4.62
N ARG A 43 -0.74 -8.78 -3.82
CA ARG A 43 -0.53 -10.19 -4.21
C ARG A 43 -1.82 -10.97 -4.43
N GLY A 44 -2.97 -10.37 -4.15
CA GLY A 44 -4.26 -11.05 -4.35
C GLY A 44 -4.60 -11.21 -5.83
N GLU A 45 -5.66 -11.96 -6.10
CA GLU A 45 -6.20 -12.07 -7.44
C GLU A 45 -6.67 -10.70 -7.92
N CYS A 46 -6.17 -10.25 -9.08
CA CYS A 46 -6.41 -8.93 -9.63
C CYS A 46 -6.77 -9.03 -11.12
N PRO A 47 -7.82 -8.33 -11.60
CA PRO A 47 -8.18 -8.29 -13.01
C PRO A 47 -7.21 -7.46 -13.89
N ARG A 48 -6.24 -6.76 -13.29
CA ARG A 48 -5.21 -5.94 -13.97
C ARG A 48 -3.80 -6.37 -13.53
N PRO A 49 -2.74 -6.13 -14.34
CA PRO A 49 -1.37 -6.40 -13.90
C PRO A 49 -1.06 -5.64 -12.59
N GLY A 50 -0.23 -6.25 -11.75
CA GLY A 50 -0.11 -5.99 -10.30
C GLY A 50 -0.22 -4.54 -9.82
N LEU A 51 -0.94 -4.33 -8.72
CA LEU A 51 -1.11 -3.03 -8.08
C LEU A 51 0.09 -2.69 -7.19
N ILE A 52 0.67 -1.51 -7.42
CA ILE A 52 1.68 -0.90 -6.56
C ILE A 52 1.12 0.41 -6.02
N VAL A 53 1.12 0.55 -4.70
CA VAL A 53 0.72 1.75 -4.00
C VAL A 53 1.93 2.31 -3.27
N THR A 54 2.22 3.59 -3.46
CA THR A 54 3.25 4.31 -2.70
C THR A 54 2.62 5.40 -1.86
N ALA A 55 3.19 5.70 -0.70
CA ALA A 55 2.74 6.79 0.17
C ALA A 55 3.88 7.28 1.10
N PRO A 56 3.90 8.56 1.48
CA PRO A 56 4.92 9.10 2.39
C PRO A 56 4.71 8.66 3.85
N ASP A 57 3.51 8.24 4.22
CA ASP A 57 3.15 7.85 5.58
C ASP A 57 2.10 6.72 5.62
N GLN A 58 1.86 6.22 6.83
CA GLN A 58 1.04 5.03 7.10
C GLN A 58 -0.43 5.26 6.78
N GLU A 59 -0.97 6.42 7.18
CA GLU A 59 -2.39 6.74 7.01
C GLU A 59 -2.74 6.84 5.52
N MET A 60 -1.89 7.54 4.77
CA MET A 60 -2.06 7.68 3.33
C MET A 60 -1.85 6.35 2.60
N LEU A 61 -0.94 5.49 3.06
CA LEU A 61 -0.77 4.16 2.48
C LEU A 61 -2.04 3.32 2.62
N VAL A 62 -2.58 3.23 3.84
CA VAL A 62 -3.78 2.42 4.12
C VAL A 62 -4.97 2.93 3.33
N ARG A 63 -5.15 4.26 3.27
CA ARG A 63 -6.22 4.87 2.49
C ARG A 63 -6.10 4.52 1.00
N ARG A 64 -4.92 4.69 0.38
CA ARG A 64 -4.71 4.37 -1.04
C ARG A 64 -4.88 2.88 -1.33
N MET A 65 -4.41 2.00 -0.44
CA MET A 65 -4.63 0.56 -0.54
C MET A 65 -6.13 0.21 -0.59
N ALA A 66 -6.94 0.88 0.25
CA ALA A 66 -8.38 0.68 0.27
C ALA A 66 -9.06 1.22 -1.00
N GLU A 67 -8.67 2.41 -1.47
CA GLU A 67 -9.17 3.02 -2.70
C GLU A 67 -8.92 2.11 -3.93
N GLU A 68 -7.71 1.55 -4.05
CA GLU A 68 -7.36 0.63 -5.15
C GLU A 68 -8.19 -0.66 -5.12
N VAL A 69 -8.34 -1.29 -3.95
CA VAL A 69 -9.15 -2.52 -3.80
C VAL A 69 -10.62 -2.25 -4.08
N GLN A 70 -11.15 -1.12 -3.61
CA GLN A 70 -12.52 -0.71 -3.91
C GLN A 70 -12.71 -0.50 -5.41
N GLY A 71 -11.77 0.17 -6.08
CA GLY A 71 -11.78 0.35 -7.53
C GLY A 71 -11.78 -0.98 -8.28
N LEU A 72 -10.99 -1.96 -7.82
CA LEU A 72 -11.02 -3.31 -8.39
C LEU A 72 -12.39 -3.96 -8.30
N TRP A 73 -13.05 -3.91 -7.14
CA TRP A 73 -14.36 -4.54 -6.95
C TRP A 73 -15.48 -3.86 -7.74
N GLN A 74 -15.42 -2.55 -7.90
CA GLN A 74 -16.34 -1.82 -8.76
C GLN A 74 -16.19 -2.18 -10.25
N HIS A 75 -14.96 -2.40 -10.71
CA HIS A 75 -14.70 -2.81 -12.10
C HIS A 75 -14.91 -4.31 -12.35
N ALA A 76 -14.71 -5.16 -11.33
CA ALA A 76 -14.88 -6.60 -11.42
C ALA A 76 -16.34 -7.04 -11.29
N SER A 77 -17.23 -6.20 -10.73
CA SER A 77 -18.66 -6.48 -10.67
C SER A 77 -19.23 -6.46 -12.10
N PRO A 78 -19.56 -7.61 -12.69
CA PRO A 78 -20.25 -7.64 -13.96
C PRO A 78 -21.63 -7.06 -13.71
N HIS A 79 -22.16 -6.34 -14.67
CA HIS A 79 -23.56 -5.95 -14.74
C HIS A 79 -24.43 -7.23 -14.77
N TRP A 80 -24.75 -7.82 -13.62
CA TRP A 80 -25.66 -8.97 -13.53
C TRP A 80 -27.14 -8.57 -13.41
N GLU A 81 -27.45 -7.28 -13.54
CA GLU A 81 -28.82 -6.76 -13.61
C GLU A 81 -29.06 -5.97 -14.90
N ARG A 82 -29.05 -6.65 -16.06
CA ARG A 82 -29.80 -6.23 -17.25
C ARG A 82 -30.19 -7.49 -18.05
N GLY A 83 -31.07 -8.29 -17.45
CA GLY A 83 -31.80 -9.40 -18.08
C GLY A 83 -33.25 -9.32 -17.69
#